data_AF-A0AAJ3B3I8-F1
#
_entry.id   AF-A0AAJ3B3I8-F1
#
_cell.length_a   1.000
_cell.length_b   1.000
_cell.length_c   1.000
_cell.angle_alpha   90.00
_cell.angle_beta   90.00
_cell.angle_gamma   90.00
#
_symmetry.space_group_name_H-M   'P 1'
#
loop_
_entity.id
_entity.type
_entity.pdbx_description
1 polymer ?
#
loop_
_entity_poly.entity_id
_entity_poly.type
_entity_poly.pdbx_seq_one_letter_code
_entity_poly.pdbx_strand_id
1 'polypeptide(L)'
;MAKKVGRTTKTASLTLRVSPRTRYLMDVMGRIQRRSLTAVIEAAVESYATEAESSLAAHTWSTDEGERLLNLYSKAPHLCSFDEEIDAKAAIAARSE
;
A
#
# COMPACT_ATOMS: atom_id res chain seq x y z
N MET A 1 2.48 14.67 -21.29
CA MET A 1 3.50 14.77 -20.23
C MET A 1 3.97 13.35 -19.92
N ALA A 2 5.23 13.03 -20.19
CA ALA A 2 5.76 11.69 -19.96
C ALA A 2 5.75 11.38 -18.45
N LYS A 3 5.00 10.34 -18.05
CA LYS A 3 4.93 9.87 -16.67
C LYS A 3 6.35 9.47 -16.26
N LYS A 4 6.93 10.16 -15.28
CA LYS A 4 8.31 9.98 -14.85
C LYS A 4 8.42 8.63 -14.11
N VAL A 5 8.61 7.56 -14.88
CA VAL A 5 8.86 6.19 -14.41
C VAL A 5 10.14 6.20 -13.57
N GLY A 6 10.07 5.65 -12.35
CA GLY A 6 11.24 5.47 -11.49
C GLY A 6 11.35 6.39 -10.28
N ARG A 7 10.26 6.66 -9.54
CA ARG A 7 10.37 7.18 -8.16
C ARG A 7 10.40 6.01 -7.18
N THR A 8 11.59 5.47 -6.93
CA THR A 8 11.87 4.55 -5.81
C THR A 8 11.61 5.29 -4.50
N THR A 9 10.40 5.12 -3.97
CA THR A 9 9.95 5.82 -2.77
C THR A 9 10.17 4.89 -1.57
N LYS A 10 11.22 5.14 -0.79
CA LYS A 10 11.53 4.37 0.43
C LYS A 10 10.55 4.62 1.56
N THR A 11 9.84 5.76 1.53
CA THR A 11 8.91 6.20 2.57
C THR A 11 7.72 6.91 1.96
N ALA A 12 6.50 6.52 2.36
CA ALA A 12 5.27 7.19 1.97
C ALA A 12 4.74 8.04 3.13
N SER A 13 4.32 9.28 2.87
CA SER A 13 3.68 10.13 3.87
C SER A 13 2.20 9.75 4.04
N LEU A 14 1.76 9.51 5.27
CA LEU A 14 0.37 9.20 5.60
C LEU A 14 -0.26 10.33 6.43
N THR A 15 -1.38 10.87 5.97
CA THR A 15 -2.18 11.87 6.68
C THR A 15 -3.56 11.28 7.01
N LEU A 16 -3.91 11.17 8.30
CA LEU A 16 -5.13 10.51 8.75
C LEU A 16 -5.85 11.30 9.85
N ARG A 17 -7.19 11.18 9.89
CA ARG A 17 -8.04 11.73 10.94
C ARG A 17 -8.43 10.61 11.92
N VAL A 18 -8.21 10.82 13.21
CA VAL A 18 -8.55 9.86 14.28
C VAL A 18 -9.21 10.56 15.45
N SER A 19 -9.95 9.79 16.26
CA SER A 19 -10.52 10.31 17.51
C SER A 19 -9.41 10.73 18.49
N PRO A 20 -9.64 11.76 19.34
CA PRO A 20 -8.66 12.21 20.33
C PRO A 20 -8.19 11.10 21.27
N ARG A 21 -9.10 10.18 21.66
CA ARG A 21 -8.78 9.03 22.51
C ARG A 21 -7.81 8.07 21.82
N THR A 22 -8.01 7.78 20.54
CA THR A 22 -7.12 6.90 19.77
C THR A 22 -5.74 7.54 19.59
N ARG A 23 -5.71 8.86 19.31
CA ARG A 23 -4.47 9.62 19.24
C ARG A 23 -3.66 9.53 20.54
N TYR A 24 -4.32 9.68 21.68
CA TYR A 24 -3.69 9.57 23.00
C TYR A 24 -3.23 8.15 23.32
N LEU A 25 -4.02 7.13 22.95
CA LEU A 25 -3.62 5.73 23.12
C LEU A 25 -2.32 5.42 22.37
N MET A 26 -2.19 5.87 21.12
CA MET A 26 -0.95 5.68 20.35
C MET A 26 0.25 6.36 21.04
N ASP A 27 0.08 7.55 21.64
CA ASP A 27 1.14 8.21 22.42
C ASP A 27 1.55 7.38 23.65
N VAL A 28 0.58 6.83 24.39
CA VAL A 28 0.84 5.99 25.56
C VAL A 28 1.58 4.72 25.14
N MET A 29 1.15 4.07 24.06
CA MET A 29 1.82 2.88 23.50
C MET A 29 3.27 3.20 23.11
N GLY A 30 3.52 4.31 22.42
CA GLY A 30 4.87 4.72 22.03
C GLY A 30 5.78 4.95 23.24
N ARG A 31 5.28 5.54 24.32
CA ARG A 31 6.04 5.75 25.57
C ARG A 31 6.36 4.43 26.29
N ILE A 32 5.39 3.54 26.42
CA ILE A 32 5.56 2.26 27.12
C ILE A 32 6.52 1.35 26.34
N GLN A 33 6.31 1.23 25.03
CA GLN A 33 7.10 0.35 24.16
C GLN A 33 8.44 0.98 23.74
N ARG A 34 8.65 2.27 24.03
CA ARG A 34 9.79 3.08 23.57
C ARG A 34 9.95 3.07 22.04
N ARG A 35 8.82 3.19 21.34
CA ARG A 35 8.72 3.20 19.87
C ARG A 35 8.15 4.52 19.37
N SER A 36 8.49 4.89 18.13
CA SER A 36 7.85 6.03 17.46
C SER A 36 6.38 5.72 17.15
N LEU A 37 5.56 6.76 16.97
CA LEU A 37 4.17 6.58 16.55
C LEU A 37 4.07 5.83 15.22
N THR A 38 4.96 6.12 14.27
CA THR A 38 5.07 5.39 13.00
C THR A 38 5.26 3.90 13.23
N ALA A 39 6.22 3.52 14.08
CA ALA A 39 6.51 2.12 14.37
C ALA A 39 5.36 1.42 15.12
N VAL A 40 4.60 2.15 15.94
CA VAL A 40 3.38 1.63 16.58
C VAL A 40 2.31 1.34 15.52
N ILE A 41 2.10 2.25 14.57
CA ILE A 41 1.11 2.10 13.50
C ILE A 41 1.49 0.95 12.56
N GLU A 42 2.74 0.88 12.13
CA GLU A 42 3.23 -0.21 11.27
C GLU A 42 3.01 -1.57 11.94
N ALA A 43 3.42 -1.73 13.20
CA ALA A 43 3.21 -2.98 13.92
C ALA A 43 1.72 -3.31 14.14
N ALA A 44 0.88 -2.30 14.36
CA ALA A 44 -0.57 -2.50 14.48
C ALA A 44 -1.17 -2.99 13.16
N VAL A 45 -0.76 -2.43 12.02
CA VAL A 45 -1.24 -2.87 10.69
C VAL A 45 -0.74 -4.29 10.39
N GLU A 46 0.54 -4.58 10.63
CA GLU A 46 1.13 -5.91 10.43
C GLU A 46 0.46 -6.97 11.30
N SER A 47 0.12 -6.65 12.55
CA SER A 47 -0.57 -7.58 13.45
C SER A 47 -2.06 -7.78 13.14
N TYR A 48 -2.69 -6.81 12.46
CA TYR A 48 -4.09 -6.89 12.07
C TYR A 48 -4.27 -7.62 10.73
N ALA A 49 -3.29 -7.55 9.83
CA ALA A 49 -3.32 -8.22 8.54
C ALA A 49 -3.34 -9.75 8.69
N THR A 50 -4.17 -10.41 7.88
CA THR A 50 -4.16 -11.86 7.73
C THR A 50 -2.96 -12.31 6.91
N GLU A 51 -2.55 -13.57 7.04
CA GLU A 51 -1.47 -14.14 6.24
C GLU A 51 -1.74 -14.02 4.72
N ALA A 52 -3.00 -14.19 4.31
CA ALA A 52 -3.42 -14.04 2.92
C ALA A 52 -3.23 -12.60 2.42
N GLU A 53 -3.61 -11.59 3.20
CA GLU A 53 -3.43 -10.17 2.86
C GLU A 53 -1.95 -9.78 2.81
N SER A 54 -1.17 -10.20 3.82
CA SER A 54 0.28 -9.95 3.84
C SER A 54 0.99 -10.60 2.65
N SER A 55 0.64 -11.84 2.33
CA SER A 55 1.18 -12.55 1.16
C SER A 55 0.78 -11.84 -0.13
N LEU A 56 -0.49 -11.46 -0.29
CA LEU A 56 -0.93 -10.74 -1.49
C LEU A 56 -0.21 -9.41 -1.67
N ALA A 57 -0.06 -8.62 -0.60
CA ALA A 57 0.67 -7.36 -0.63
C ALA A 57 2.14 -7.58 -1.03
N ALA A 58 2.81 -8.59 -0.47
CA ALA A 58 4.19 -8.92 -0.81
C ALA A 58 4.38 -9.32 -2.28
N HIS A 59 3.42 -10.05 -2.87
CA HIS A 59 3.49 -10.48 -4.28
C HIS A 59 3.07 -9.41 -5.29
N THR A 60 2.33 -8.38 -4.85
CA THR A 60 1.80 -7.33 -5.73
C THR A 60 2.59 -6.02 -5.66
N TRP A 61 3.32 -5.80 -4.56
CA TRP A 61 4.09 -4.59 -4.35
C TRP A 61 5.22 -4.40 -5.39
N SER A 62 5.33 -3.17 -5.92
CA SER A 62 6.48 -2.69 -6.68
C SER A 62 6.69 -1.19 -6.40
N THR A 63 7.93 -0.73 -6.54
CA THR A 63 8.26 0.71 -6.53
C THR A 63 7.73 1.43 -7.77
N ASP A 64 7.45 0.70 -8.85
CA ASP A 64 6.74 1.23 -10.01
C ASP A 64 5.23 1.05 -9.81
N GLU A 65 4.49 2.15 -9.96
CA GLU A 65 3.03 2.15 -9.79
C GLU A 65 2.31 1.34 -10.87
N GLY A 66 2.81 1.38 -12.11
CA GLY A 66 2.25 0.60 -13.22
C GLY A 66 2.47 -0.89 -13.04
N GLU A 67 3.66 -1.30 -12.60
CA GLU A 67 3.90 -2.69 -12.23
C GLU A 67 3.01 -3.15 -11.07
N ARG A 68 2.82 -2.30 -10.06
CA ARG A 68 1.93 -2.62 -8.93
C ARG A 68 0.49 -2.86 -9.40
N LEU A 69 -0.03 -2.00 -10.27
CA LEU A 69 -1.35 -2.15 -10.87
C LEU A 69 -1.44 -3.47 -11.66
N LEU A 70 -0.45 -3.74 -12.52
CA LEU A 70 -0.43 -4.97 -13.32
C LEU A 70 -0.32 -6.23 -12.46
N ASN A 71 0.49 -6.20 -11.40
CA ASN A 71 0.62 -7.32 -10.47
C ASN A 71 -0.69 -7.57 -9.71
N LEU A 72 -1.35 -6.50 -9.24
CA LEU A 72 -2.64 -6.59 -8.57
C LEU A 72 -3.70 -7.16 -9.51
N TYR A 73 -3.81 -6.64 -10.73
CA TYR A 73 -4.74 -7.14 -11.74
C TYR A 73 -4.49 -8.61 -12.09
N SER A 74 -3.22 -9.02 -12.18
CA SER A 74 -2.85 -10.41 -12.49
C SER A 74 -3.18 -11.39 -11.35
N LYS A 75 -3.03 -10.98 -10.09
CA LYS A 75 -3.16 -11.87 -8.91
C LYS A 75 -4.53 -11.82 -8.25
N ALA A 76 -5.15 -10.65 -8.22
CA ALA A 76 -6.41 -10.39 -7.53
C ALA A 76 -7.23 -9.33 -8.30
N PRO A 77 -7.69 -9.64 -9.52
CA PRO A 77 -8.44 -8.68 -10.34
C PRO A 77 -9.72 -8.18 -9.66
N HIS A 78 -10.31 -8.98 -8.77
CA HIS A 78 -11.49 -8.60 -7.98
C HIS A 78 -11.24 -7.47 -6.96
N LEU A 79 -9.97 -7.11 -6.70
CA LEU A 79 -9.60 -5.97 -5.87
C LEU A 79 -9.35 -4.69 -6.68
N CYS A 80 -9.29 -4.79 -8.00
CA CYS A 80 -9.17 -3.62 -8.86
C CYS A 80 -10.51 -2.87 -8.91
N SER A 81 -10.43 -1.55 -8.86
CA SER A 81 -11.56 -0.70 -9.28
C SER A 81 -11.79 -0.80 -10.78
N PHE A 82 -12.94 -0.32 -11.25
CA PHE A 82 -13.27 -0.31 -12.67
C PHE A 82 -12.23 0.43 -13.51
N ASP A 83 -11.79 1.61 -13.07
CA ASP A 83 -10.80 2.41 -13.80
C ASP A 83 -9.44 1.70 -13.84
N GLU A 84 -9.02 1.09 -12.72
CA GLU A 84 -7.79 0.30 -12.64
C GLU A 84 -7.80 -0.92 -13.57
N GLU A 85 -8.94 -1.60 -13.72
CA GLU A 85 -9.07 -2.69 -14.68
C GLU A 85 -8.90 -2.21 -16.13
N ILE A 86 -9.48 -1.07 -16.49
CA ILE A 86 -9.38 -0.50 -17.84
C ILE A 86 -7.93 -0.10 -18.12
N ASP A 87 -7.28 0.58 -17.17
CA ASP A 87 -5.89 1.00 -17.27
C ASP A 87 -4.94 -0.21 -17.38
N ALA A 88 -5.17 -1.27 -16.60
CA ALA A 88 -4.38 -2.50 -16.66
C ALA A 88 -4.52 -3.19 -18.03
N LYS A 89 -5.75 -3.33 -18.54
CA LYS A 89 -6.00 -3.93 -19.87
C LYS A 89 -5.32 -3.13 -20.99
N ALA A 90 -5.42 -1.80 -20.94
CA ALA A 90 -4.75 -0.93 -21.90
C ALA A 90 -3.22 -1.06 -21.83
N ALA A 91 -2.64 -1.13 -20.61
CA ALA A 91 -1.21 -1.31 -20.42
C ALA A 91 -0.71 -2.68 -20.90
N ILE A 92 -1.51 -3.74 -20.78
CA ILE A 92 -1.17 -5.08 -21.31
C ILE A 92 -1.22 -5.08 -22.84
N ALA A 93 -2.25 -4.46 -23.43
CA ALA A 93 -2.38 -4.34 -24.88
C ALA A 93 -1.19 -3.59 -25.50
N ALA A 94 -0.80 -2.46 -24.91
CA ALA A 94 0.34 -1.66 -25.36
C ALA A 94 1.72 -2.35 -25.22
N ARG A 95 1.83 -3.43 -24.44
CA ARG A 95 3.05 -4.25 -24.33
C ARG A 95 3.11 -5.38 -25.35
N SER A 96 2.00 -5.67 -26.01
CA SER A 96 1.86 -6.77 -26.97
C SER A 96 2.04 -6.31 -28.43
N GLU A 97 2.22 -5.01 -28.65
CA GLU A 97 2.57 -4.34 -29.92
C GLU A 97 4.08 -4.05 -29.98
#